data_AF-A0A1Q3RJV2-F1
#
_entry.id   AF-A0A1Q3RJV2-F1
#
_cell.length_a   1.000
_cell.length_b   1.000
_cell.length_c   1.000
_cell.angle_alpha   90.00
_cell.angle_beta   90.00
_cell.angle_gamma   90.00
#
_symmetry.space_group_name_H-M   'P 1'
#
loop_
_entity.id
_entity.type
_entity.pdbx_description
1 polymer ?
#
loop_
_entity_poly.entity_id
_entity_poly.type
_entity_poly.pdbx_seq_one_letter_code
_entity_poly.pdbx_strand_id
1 'polypeptide(L)'
;MKLVKSYKPLLAWFLTLVLGLTAVAGISSKFEVDPKIASLLITNTVSVLLVGLMLIIYRTQRIYYINYVTYKEAAALVEEKRKQFAYQHLMAFVSSAILFGIYTPISIFFKIPMMLDVVVFAVLLVFTAIRTVPFSIKDK
;
A
#
# COMPACT_ATOMS: atom_id res chain seq x y z
N MET A 1 2.86 -1.67 25.42
CA MET A 1 4.13 -2.19 24.86
C MET A 1 5.14 -1.07 24.59
N LYS A 2 6.44 -1.25 24.93
CA LYS A 2 7.49 -0.25 24.61
C LYS A 2 7.93 -0.41 23.15
N LEU A 3 7.85 0.66 22.37
CA LEU A 3 8.23 0.65 20.95
C LEU A 3 9.76 0.51 20.82
N VAL A 4 10.22 -0.45 20.01
CA VAL A 4 11.65 -0.66 19.72
C VAL A 4 11.93 -0.29 18.26
N LYS A 5 12.92 0.59 18.05
CA LYS A 5 13.37 0.96 16.71
C LYS A 5 13.92 -0.25 15.99
N SER A 6 13.38 -0.56 14.81
CA SER A 6 13.84 -1.67 13.97
C SER A 6 13.28 -1.47 12.59
N TYR A 7 14.11 -1.68 11.56
CA TYR A 7 13.73 -1.62 10.15
C TYR A 7 13.61 -3.01 9.51
N LYS A 8 13.83 -4.10 10.26
CA LYS A 8 13.80 -5.47 9.72
C LYS A 8 12.48 -5.79 8.98
N PRO A 9 11.28 -5.42 9.50
CA PRO A 9 10.03 -5.67 8.77
C PRO A 9 9.89 -4.83 7.50
N LEU A 10 10.46 -3.61 7.48
CA LEU A 10 10.45 -2.77 6.29
C LEU A 10 11.36 -3.35 5.21
N LEU A 11 12.55 -3.81 5.59
CA LEU A 11 13.48 -4.51 4.68
C LEU A 11 12.85 -5.80 4.14
N ALA A 12 12.22 -6.59 5.00
CA ALA A 12 11.49 -7.79 4.57
C ALA A 12 10.37 -7.43 3.58
N TRP A 13 9.63 -6.35 3.83
CA TRP A 13 8.61 -5.87 2.90
C TRP A 13 9.20 -5.43 1.55
N PHE A 14 10.32 -4.70 1.53
CA PHE A 14 10.99 -4.32 0.28
C PHE A 14 11.47 -5.55 -0.52
N LEU A 15 12.02 -6.57 0.15
CA LEU A 15 12.39 -7.82 -0.51
C LEU A 15 11.17 -8.52 -1.10
N THR A 16 10.07 -8.61 -0.34
CA THR A 16 8.80 -9.16 -0.83
C THR A 16 8.25 -8.36 -2.01
N LEU A 17 8.40 -7.03 -2.02
CA LEU A 17 8.00 -6.18 -3.14
C LEU A 17 8.77 -6.54 -4.41
N VAL A 18 10.10 -6.59 -4.34
CA VAL A 18 10.94 -6.92 -5.50
C VAL A 18 10.66 -8.33 -5.99
N LEU A 19 10.64 -9.31 -5.08
CA LEU A 19 10.38 -10.71 -5.42
C LEU A 19 8.96 -10.92 -5.96
N GLY A 20 7.96 -10.25 -5.39
CA GLY A 20 6.58 -10.33 -5.83
C GLY A 20 6.39 -9.78 -7.25
N LEU A 21 6.94 -8.59 -7.53
CA LEU A 21 6.82 -7.99 -8.86
C LEU A 21 7.59 -8.76 -9.93
N THR A 22 8.78 -9.24 -9.61
CA THR A 22 9.58 -10.08 -10.53
C THR A 22 8.90 -11.43 -10.79
N ALA A 23 8.30 -12.05 -9.77
CA ALA A 23 7.54 -13.29 -9.93
C ALA A 23 6.33 -13.09 -10.84
N VAL A 24 5.52 -12.04 -10.61
CA VAL A 24 4.35 -11.75 -11.45
C VAL A 24 4.77 -11.49 -12.89
N ALA A 25 5.77 -10.63 -13.13
CA ALA A 25 6.27 -10.36 -14.47
C ALA A 25 6.82 -11.62 -15.17
N GLY A 26 7.60 -12.44 -14.45
CA GLY A 26 8.15 -13.68 -14.97
C GLY A 26 7.09 -14.73 -15.30
N ILE A 27 6.07 -14.88 -14.45
CA ILE A 27 4.92 -15.77 -14.70
C ILE A 27 4.14 -15.26 -15.91
N SER A 28 3.81 -13.97 -15.97
CA SER A 28 3.09 -13.38 -17.09
C SER A 28 3.81 -13.58 -18.42
N SER A 29 5.14 -13.41 -18.43
CA SER A 29 5.95 -13.67 -19.62
C SER A 29 5.99 -15.16 -19.99
N LYS A 30 6.17 -16.06 -19.01
CA LYS A 30 6.24 -17.51 -19.24
C LYS A 30 4.94 -18.08 -19.82
N PHE A 31 3.80 -17.54 -19.42
CA PHE A 31 2.49 -18.00 -19.86
C PHE A 31 1.87 -17.12 -20.95
N GLU A 32 2.66 -16.22 -21.57
CA GLU A 32 2.20 -15.34 -22.66
C GLU A 32 0.91 -14.58 -22.31
N VAL A 33 0.80 -14.14 -21.05
CA VAL A 33 -0.36 -13.39 -20.56
C VAL A 33 -0.44 -12.08 -21.33
N ASP A 34 -1.65 -11.75 -21.79
CA ASP A 34 -1.93 -10.50 -22.50
C ASP A 34 -1.31 -9.29 -21.75
N PRO A 35 -0.59 -8.38 -22.43
CA PRO A 35 0.12 -7.28 -21.79
C PRO A 35 -0.76 -6.38 -20.91
N LYS A 36 -2.01 -6.16 -21.30
CA LYS A 36 -2.96 -5.39 -20.48
C LYS A 36 -3.28 -6.16 -19.19
N ILE A 37 -3.57 -7.46 -19.29
CA ILE A 37 -3.82 -8.30 -18.11
C ILE A 37 -2.58 -8.34 -17.20
N ALA A 38 -1.37 -8.48 -17.77
CA ALA A 38 -0.12 -8.45 -17.02
C ALA A 38 0.07 -7.12 -16.28
N SER A 39 -0.20 -5.98 -16.93
CA SER A 39 -0.16 -4.65 -16.31
C SER A 39 -1.16 -4.51 -15.15
N LEU A 40 -2.40 -5.01 -15.33
CA LEU A 40 -3.42 -5.02 -14.27
C LEU A 40 -3.02 -5.92 -13.10
N LEU A 41 -2.41 -7.07 -13.36
CA LEU A 41 -1.88 -7.95 -12.32
C LEU A 41 -0.77 -7.25 -11.51
N ILE A 42 0.19 -6.64 -12.19
CA ILE A 42 1.29 -5.89 -11.55
C ILE A 42 0.74 -4.77 -10.65
N THR A 43 -0.16 -3.95 -11.15
CA THR A 43 -0.73 -2.81 -10.39
C THR A 43 -1.59 -3.27 -9.21
N ASN A 44 -2.35 -4.38 -9.34
CA ASN A 44 -3.04 -5.00 -8.21
C ASN A 44 -2.06 -5.60 -7.19
N THR A 45 -0.98 -6.24 -7.64
CA THR A 45 0.08 -6.74 -6.75
C THR A 45 0.72 -5.61 -5.95
N VAL A 46 1.02 -4.47 -6.59
CA VAL A 46 1.50 -3.27 -5.88
C VAL A 46 0.49 -2.82 -4.83
N SER A 47 -0.81 -2.76 -5.17
CA SER A 47 -1.88 -2.38 -4.23
C SER A 47 -1.91 -3.28 -3.00
N VAL A 48 -1.88 -4.59 -3.20
CA VAL A 48 -1.87 -5.59 -2.12
C VAL A 48 -0.63 -5.46 -1.26
N LEU A 49 0.54 -5.24 -1.86
CA LEU A 49 1.78 -5.07 -1.11
C LEU A 49 1.78 -3.79 -0.29
N LEU A 50 1.25 -2.67 -0.79
CA LEU A 50 1.08 -1.44 -0.02
C LEU A 50 0.13 -1.62 1.17
N VAL A 51 -0.98 -2.35 0.98
CA VAL A 51 -1.84 -2.77 2.11
C VAL A 51 -1.06 -3.62 3.11
N GLY A 52 -0.23 -4.55 2.63
CA GLY A 52 0.66 -5.35 3.47
C GLY A 52 1.63 -4.51 4.30
N LEU A 53 2.21 -3.45 3.73
CA LEU A 53 3.06 -2.51 4.47
C LEU A 53 2.30 -1.82 5.59
N MET A 54 1.10 -1.29 5.28
CA MET A 54 0.26 -0.64 6.28
C MET A 54 -0.17 -1.61 7.38
N LEU A 55 -0.41 -2.88 7.03
CA LEU A 55 -0.73 -3.92 8.00
C LEU A 55 0.46 -4.22 8.93
N ILE A 56 1.68 -4.28 8.39
CA ILE A 56 2.91 -4.39 9.18
C ILE A 56 3.04 -3.20 10.13
N ILE A 57 2.81 -1.98 9.63
CA ILE A 57 2.87 -0.75 10.45
C ILE A 57 1.81 -0.80 11.57
N TYR A 58 0.57 -1.19 11.26
CA TYR A 58 -0.51 -1.32 12.24
C TYR A 58 -0.21 -2.36 13.31
N ARG A 59 0.18 -3.58 12.90
CA ARG A 59 0.50 -4.68 13.83
C ARG A 59 1.69 -4.36 14.72
N THR A 60 2.68 -3.68 14.18
CA THR A 60 3.92 -3.41 14.90
C THR A 60 4.03 -2.02 15.50
N GLN A 61 3.02 -1.17 15.26
CA GLN A 61 2.93 0.22 15.72
C GLN A 61 4.11 1.09 15.27
N ARG A 62 4.82 0.70 14.21
CA ARG A 62 5.98 1.43 13.67
C ARG A 62 5.55 2.59 12.78
N ILE A 63 4.77 3.50 13.36
CA ILE A 63 4.20 4.65 12.67
C ILE A 63 5.26 5.64 12.17
N TYR A 64 6.49 5.56 12.69
CA TYR A 64 7.64 6.33 12.19
C TYR A 64 8.15 5.88 10.80
N TYR A 65 7.56 4.84 10.21
CA TYR A 65 7.73 4.53 8.79
C TYR A 65 6.87 5.42 7.88
N ILE A 66 5.81 6.01 8.43
CA ILE A 66 4.96 6.95 7.73
C ILE A 66 5.66 8.31 7.81
N ASN A 67 5.69 9.03 6.68
CA ASN A 67 6.27 10.38 6.65
C ASN A 67 5.65 11.27 7.74
N TYR A 68 6.42 12.28 8.18
CA TYR A 68 6.03 13.26 9.21
C TYR A 68 5.98 12.75 10.65
N VAL A 69 6.41 11.50 10.92
CA VAL A 69 6.45 10.94 12.28
C VAL A 69 7.86 10.49 12.63
N THR A 70 8.49 11.15 13.60
CA THR A 70 9.79 10.71 14.11
C THR A 70 9.64 9.52 15.06
N TYR A 71 10.72 8.74 15.21
CA TYR A 71 10.74 7.67 16.22
C TYR A 71 10.50 8.19 17.64
N LYS A 72 11.01 9.38 17.98
CA LYS A 72 10.84 9.99 19.30
C LYS A 72 9.36 10.29 19.57
N GLU A 73 8.67 10.89 18.60
CA GLU A 73 7.22 11.15 18.69
C GLU A 73 6.44 9.84 18.81
N ALA A 74 6.75 8.85 17.96
CA ALA A 74 6.10 7.54 18.02
C ALA A 74 6.29 6.84 19.39
N ALA A 75 7.48 6.91 19.96
CA ALA A 75 7.82 6.29 21.23
C ALA A 75 7.19 6.99 22.44
N ALA A 76 6.92 8.30 22.34
CA ALA A 76 6.29 9.09 23.41
C ALA A 76 4.77 8.84 23.55
N LEU A 77 4.14 8.28 22.52
CA LEU A 77 2.69 8.04 22.52
C LEU A 77 2.31 6.77 23.27
N VAL A 78 1.05 6.73 23.71
CA VAL A 78 0.42 5.49 24.15
C VAL A 78 0.11 4.59 22.95
N GLU A 79 0.02 3.29 23.23
CA GLU A 79 -0.21 2.25 22.22
C GLU A 79 -1.50 2.46 21.40
N GLU A 80 -2.56 2.90 22.06
CA GLU A 80 -3.86 3.16 21.43
C GLU A 80 -3.76 4.23 20.34
N LYS A 81 -3.13 5.37 20.63
CA LYS A 81 -2.92 6.46 19.66
C LYS A 81 -2.12 5.99 18.45
N ARG A 82 -1.06 5.18 18.65
CA ARG A 82 -0.29 4.61 17.55
C ARG A 82 -1.12 3.68 16.67
N LYS A 83 -1.91 2.80 17.30
CA LYS A 83 -2.78 1.86 16.60
C LYS A 83 -3.86 2.58 15.81
N GLN A 84 -4.51 3.59 16.39
CA GLN A 84 -5.53 4.39 15.74
C GLN A 84 -4.97 5.11 14.50
N PHE A 85 -3.81 5.78 14.64
CA PHE A 85 -3.15 6.44 13.53
C PHE A 85 -2.78 5.46 12.40
N ALA A 86 -2.17 4.32 12.73
CA ALA A 86 -1.82 3.30 11.75
C ALA A 86 -3.06 2.68 11.09
N TYR A 87 -4.15 2.50 11.85
CA TYR A 87 -5.41 1.95 11.34
C TYR A 87 -6.06 2.87 10.31
N GLN A 88 -6.06 4.19 10.54
CA GLN A 88 -6.57 5.16 9.56
C GLN A 88 -5.83 5.06 8.22
N HIS A 89 -4.50 4.95 8.26
CA HIS A 89 -3.68 4.74 7.06
C HIS A 89 -3.99 3.40 6.39
N LEU A 90 -4.04 2.32 7.18
CA LEU A 90 -4.39 0.98 6.66
C LEU A 90 -5.74 0.99 5.94
N MET A 91 -6.77 1.60 6.53
CA MET A 91 -8.10 1.67 5.91
C MET A 91 -8.10 2.49 4.63
N ALA A 92 -7.35 3.60 4.57
CA ALA A 92 -7.23 4.39 3.33
C ALA A 92 -6.65 3.55 2.18
N PHE A 93 -5.58 2.79 2.43
CA PHE A 93 -4.97 1.93 1.42
C PHE A 93 -5.82 0.68 1.10
N VAL A 94 -6.53 0.12 2.07
CA VAL A 94 -7.48 -0.99 1.84
C VAL A 94 -8.64 -0.53 0.95
N SER A 95 -9.24 0.63 1.24
CA SER A 95 -10.31 1.18 0.39
C SER A 95 -9.83 1.43 -1.03
N SER A 96 -8.61 1.98 -1.19
CA SER A 96 -7.98 2.18 -2.49
C SER A 96 -7.77 0.86 -3.24
N ALA A 97 -7.18 -0.15 -2.59
CA ALA A 97 -6.98 -1.46 -3.20
C ALA A 97 -8.29 -2.13 -3.62
N ILE A 98 -9.36 -2.03 -2.82
CA ILE A 98 -10.69 -2.55 -3.16
C ILE A 98 -11.27 -1.81 -4.37
N LEU A 99 -11.20 -0.48 -4.38
CA LEU A 99 -11.70 0.33 -5.51
C LEU A 99 -10.98 -0.05 -6.81
N PHE A 100 -9.66 -0.20 -6.79
CA PHE A 100 -8.90 -0.62 -7.96
C PHE A 100 -9.18 -2.08 -8.36
N GLY A 101 -9.36 -2.96 -7.38
CA GLY A 101 -9.75 -4.35 -7.59
C GLY A 101 -11.12 -4.48 -8.26
N ILE A 102 -12.09 -3.61 -7.93
CA ILE A 102 -13.40 -3.52 -8.60
C ILE A 102 -13.27 -2.90 -10.00
N TYR A 103 -12.42 -1.89 -10.16
CA TYR A 103 -12.14 -1.27 -11.45
C TYR A 103 -11.54 -2.26 -12.47
N THR A 104 -10.70 -3.18 -12.02
CA THR A 104 -9.97 -4.14 -12.88
C THR A 104 -10.90 -4.97 -13.79
N PRO A 105 -11.92 -5.71 -13.30
CA PRO A 105 -12.84 -6.44 -14.17
C PRO A 105 -13.69 -5.53 -15.06
N ILE A 106 -14.03 -4.32 -14.59
CA ILE A 106 -14.73 -3.31 -15.40
C ILE A 106 -13.87 -2.89 -16.59
N SER A 107 -12.60 -2.59 -16.36
CA SER A 107 -11.65 -2.25 -17.42
C SER A 107 -11.53 -3.36 -18.47
N ILE A 108 -11.46 -4.61 -18.02
CA ILE A 108 -11.39 -5.78 -18.91
C ILE A 108 -12.68 -5.87 -19.75
N PHE A 109 -13.85 -5.81 -19.12
CA PHE A 109 -15.15 -5.93 -19.78
C PHE A 109 -15.38 -4.83 -20.83
N PHE A 110 -15.08 -3.58 -20.47
CA PHE A 110 -15.26 -2.42 -21.37
C PHE A 110 -14.05 -2.18 -22.30
N LYS A 111 -13.04 -3.04 -22.29
CA LYS A 111 -11.82 -2.92 -23.11
C LYS A 111 -11.14 -1.56 -23.00
N ILE A 112 -11.11 -1.01 -21.78
CA ILE A 112 -10.45 0.28 -21.50
C ILE A 112 -8.96 0.21 -21.89
N PRO A 113 -8.36 1.26 -22.48
CA PRO A 113 -6.94 1.21 -22.86
C PRO A 113 -6.01 1.04 -21.65
N MET A 114 -4.97 0.21 -21.80
CA MET A 114 -3.99 -0.07 -20.75
C MET A 114 -3.38 1.19 -20.12
N MET A 115 -3.06 2.20 -20.93
CA MET A 115 -2.50 3.47 -20.41
C MET A 115 -3.49 4.20 -19.50
N LEU A 116 -4.78 4.10 -19.76
CA LEU A 116 -5.80 4.68 -18.90
C LEU A 116 -5.91 3.91 -17.57
N ASP A 117 -5.74 2.59 -17.58
CA ASP A 117 -5.66 1.79 -16.35
C ASP A 117 -4.52 2.26 -15.43
N VAL A 118 -3.34 2.50 -16.02
CA VAL A 118 -2.16 3.02 -15.30
C VAL A 118 -2.42 4.41 -14.72
N VAL A 119 -3.06 5.29 -15.50
CA VAL A 119 -3.42 6.64 -15.02
C VAL A 119 -4.43 6.55 -13.87
N VAL A 120 -5.48 5.73 -13.99
CA VAL A 120 -6.46 5.53 -12.92
C VAL A 120 -5.79 5.02 -11.66
N PHE A 121 -4.90 4.03 -11.77
CA PHE A 121 -4.12 3.52 -10.65
C PHE A 121 -3.27 4.61 -9.98
N ALA A 122 -2.52 5.37 -10.78
CA ALA A 122 -1.65 6.44 -10.27
C ALA A 122 -2.46 7.54 -9.57
N VAL A 123 -3.58 7.98 -10.15
CA VAL A 123 -4.49 8.97 -9.56
C VAL A 123 -5.04 8.46 -8.24
N LEU A 124 -5.48 7.20 -8.18
CA LEU A 124 -6.01 6.59 -6.97
C LEU A 124 -4.96 6.54 -5.85
N LEU A 125 -3.71 6.17 -6.18
CA LEU A 125 -2.61 6.17 -5.22
C LEU A 125 -2.28 7.57 -4.69
N VAL A 126 -2.15 8.56 -5.59
CA VAL A 126 -1.85 9.94 -5.20
C VAL A 126 -3.00 10.50 -4.34
N PHE A 127 -4.24 10.29 -4.75
CA PHE A 127 -5.41 10.70 -3.99
C PHE A 127 -5.42 10.05 -2.59
N THR A 128 -5.11 8.76 -2.50
CA THR A 128 -5.00 8.04 -1.22
C THR A 128 -3.91 8.63 -0.34
N ALA A 129 -2.73 8.90 -0.90
CA ALA A 129 -1.62 9.51 -0.17
C ALA A 129 -2.00 10.90 0.37
N ILE A 130 -2.59 11.76 -0.47
CA ILE A 130 -3.07 13.09 -0.07
C ILE A 130 -4.12 12.98 1.04
N ARG A 131 -5.08 12.05 0.90
CA ARG A 131 -6.12 11.80 1.91
C ARG A 131 -5.56 11.41 3.27
N THR A 132 -4.36 10.82 3.32
CA THR A 132 -3.71 10.46 4.59
C THR A 132 -2.96 11.61 5.27
N VAL A 133 -2.61 12.68 4.54
CA VAL A 133 -1.86 13.83 5.11
C VAL A 133 -2.55 14.48 6.31
N PRO A 134 -3.88 14.68 6.34
CA PRO A 134 -4.56 15.28 7.49
C PRO A 134 -4.66 14.37 8.71
N PHE A 135 -4.27 13.09 8.60
CA PHE A 135 -4.25 12.20 9.75
C PHE A 135 -3.17 12.71 10.71
N SER A 136 -3.63 13.26 11.83
CA SER A 136 -2.75 13.83 12.85
C SER A 136 -2.63 12.87 14.01
N ILE A 137 -1.41 12.79 14.54
CA ILE A 137 -1.15 12.10 15.81
C ILE A 137 -1.37 13.02 17.02
N LYS A 138 -1.37 14.34 16.79
CA LYS A 138 -1.69 15.34 17.81
C LYS A 138 -3.21 15.46 17.89
N ASP A 139 -3.74 15.27 19.08
CA ASP A 139 -5.14 15.52 19.39
C ASP A 139 -5.50 16.96 18.99
N LYS A 140 -6.65 17.12 18.31
CA LYS A 140 -7.32 18.41 18.25
C LYS A 140 -7.97 18.70 19.60
#